data_AF-A0A920ETE8-F1
#
_entry.id   AF-A0A920ETE8-F1
#
_cell.length_a   1.000
_cell.length_b   1.000
_cell.length_c   1.000
_cell.angle_alpha   90.00
_cell.angle_beta   90.00
_cell.angle_gamma   90.00
#
_symmetry.space_group_name_H-M   'P 1'
#
loop_
_entity.id
_entity.type
_entity.pdbx_description
1 polymer ?
#
loop_
_entity_poly.entity_id
_entity_poly.type
_entity_poly.pdbx_seq_one_letter_code
_entity_poly.pdbx_strand_id
1 'polypeptide(L)'
;MTHGGYQHKPEFPFTPGTEMAGEVTALGENVTDFKIGDPVVGGALGGGLAEMGVFPPPVYAPYQIHGFCYRRGHRFGLLTAYVSLVCRGHVQPGDWVLVHGAAGGVGLAASISQSIWAHGSLPWPQRLKSATSSKPIMRPMWCLTLRAVSRSGEGNYRRRRDVIYDPVGGDVFDESVRCIAWGGRLLVVGFASGRIPTIPVNMPLIKRFFGCRCARR
;
A
#
# COMPACT_ATOMS: atom_id res chain seq x y z
N MET A 1 -14.00 9.60 -3.00
CA MET A 1 -15.47 9.48 -3.05
C MET A 1 -16.15 10.84 -2.87
N THR A 2 -15.77 11.61 -1.85
CA THR A 2 -16.42 12.90 -1.52
C THR A 2 -16.32 14.01 -2.58
N HIS A 3 -15.32 13.95 -3.48
CA HIS A 3 -15.14 14.92 -4.57
C HIS A 3 -15.56 14.36 -5.96
N GLY A 4 -16.31 13.26 -6.01
CA GLY A 4 -16.81 12.65 -7.27
C GLY A 4 -15.75 11.98 -8.17
N GLY A 5 -14.46 12.17 -7.91
CA GLY A 5 -13.35 11.63 -8.71
C GLY A 5 -12.94 10.18 -8.39
N TYR A 6 -13.67 9.46 -7.54
CA TYR A 6 -13.38 8.06 -7.25
C TYR A 6 -14.12 7.13 -8.22
N GLN A 7 -13.57 5.93 -8.44
CA GLN A 7 -14.15 4.96 -9.38
C GLN A 7 -15.51 4.44 -8.90
N HIS A 8 -15.63 4.16 -7.60
CA HIS A 8 -16.92 3.85 -6.97
C HIS A 8 -17.67 5.14 -6.65
N LYS A 9 -18.91 5.25 -7.15
CA LYS A 9 -19.79 6.41 -7.01
C LYS A 9 -21.09 5.95 -6.34
N PRO A 10 -21.21 6.02 -5.00
CA PRO A 10 -22.43 5.66 -4.31
C PRO A 10 -23.55 6.66 -4.63
N GLU A 11 -24.81 6.20 -4.56
CA GLU A 11 -25.98 7.07 -4.67
C GLU A 11 -26.06 8.03 -3.47
N PHE A 12 -26.61 9.22 -3.67
CA PHE A 12 -26.80 10.21 -2.61
C PHE A 12 -28.18 10.06 -1.94
N PRO A 13 -28.30 10.34 -0.62
CA PRO A 13 -27.22 10.63 0.32
C PRO A 13 -26.46 9.36 0.75
N PHE A 14 -25.16 9.47 1.02
CA PHE A 14 -24.36 8.37 1.55
C PHE A 14 -23.44 8.80 2.69
N THR A 15 -23.15 7.86 3.58
CA THR A 15 -22.15 8.02 4.64
C THR A 15 -20.76 7.63 4.11
N PRO A 16 -19.76 8.53 4.12
CA PRO A 16 -18.40 8.21 3.70
C PRO A 16 -17.68 7.21 4.63
N GLY A 17 -16.47 6.80 4.25
CA GLY A 17 -15.59 5.94 5.05
C GLY A 17 -15.65 4.47 4.64
N THR A 18 -14.47 3.89 4.40
CA THR A 18 -14.35 2.49 3.95
C THR A 18 -13.72 1.56 4.97
N GLU A 19 -13.41 2.10 6.15
CA GLU A 19 -12.73 1.40 7.22
C GLU A 19 -13.36 1.82 8.54
N MET A 20 -13.52 0.87 9.45
CA MET A 20 -14.00 1.10 10.80
C MET A 20 -13.31 0.18 11.80
N ALA A 21 -13.29 0.64 13.05
CA ALA A 21 -12.92 -0.14 14.21
C ALA A 21 -13.84 0.27 15.36
N GLY A 22 -14.39 -0.70 16.08
CA GLY A 22 -15.39 -0.42 17.10
C GLY A 22 -15.74 -1.66 17.91
N GLU A 23 -16.96 -1.66 18.43
CA GLU A 23 -17.53 -2.71 19.26
C GLU A 23 -18.89 -3.09 18.71
N VAL A 24 -19.23 -4.39 18.77
CA VAL A 24 -20.55 -4.88 18.36
C VAL A 24 -21.60 -4.39 19.35
N THR A 25 -22.57 -3.62 18.88
CA THR A 25 -23.70 -3.11 19.68
C THR A 25 -25.02 -3.82 19.37
N ALA A 26 -25.14 -4.44 18.20
CA ALA A 26 -26.29 -5.23 17.77
C ALA A 26 -25.86 -6.29 16.75
N LEU A 27 -26.64 -7.36 16.63
CA LEU A 27 -26.42 -8.47 15.71
C LEU A 27 -27.65 -8.68 14.83
N GLY A 28 -27.44 -9.03 13.56
CA GLY A 28 -28.51 -9.53 12.71
C GLY A 28 -28.91 -10.95 13.10
N GLU A 29 -30.13 -11.36 12.74
CA GLU A 29 -30.73 -12.64 13.15
C GLU A 29 -29.87 -13.88 12.84
N ASN A 30 -29.04 -13.82 11.78
CA ASN A 30 -28.22 -14.93 11.32
C ASN A 30 -26.72 -14.78 11.63
N VAL A 31 -26.33 -13.83 12.49
CA VAL A 31 -24.91 -13.62 12.84
C VAL A 31 -24.57 -14.42 14.10
N THR A 32 -23.77 -15.48 13.93
CA THR A 32 -23.37 -16.39 15.03
C THR A 32 -21.92 -16.23 15.47
N ASP A 33 -21.07 -15.59 14.67
CA ASP A 33 -19.62 -15.54 14.89
C ASP A 33 -19.18 -14.42 15.86
N PHE A 34 -20.11 -13.62 16.35
CA PHE A 34 -19.87 -12.44 17.20
C PHE A 34 -20.88 -12.36 18.34
N LYS A 35 -20.50 -11.68 19.42
CA LYS A 35 -21.40 -11.25 20.51
C LYS A 35 -21.37 -9.74 20.69
N ILE A 36 -22.44 -9.19 21.27
CA ILE A 36 -22.45 -7.79 21.73
C ILE A 36 -21.28 -7.60 22.70
N GLY A 37 -20.55 -6.50 22.53
CA GLY A 37 -19.34 -6.21 23.29
C GLY A 37 -18.03 -6.65 22.61
N ASP A 38 -18.09 -7.43 21.54
CA ASP A 38 -16.87 -7.85 20.85
C ASP A 38 -16.21 -6.67 20.14
N PRO A 39 -14.89 -6.50 20.30
CA PRO A 39 -14.15 -5.55 19.48
C PRO A 39 -14.11 -6.08 18.04
N VAL A 40 -14.30 -5.18 17.08
CA VAL A 40 -14.32 -5.53 15.65
C VAL A 40 -13.56 -4.51 14.81
N VAL A 41 -13.02 -5.00 13.70
CA VAL A 41 -12.45 -4.20 12.63
C VAL A 41 -12.98 -4.68 11.30
N GLY A 42 -13.27 -3.74 10.41
CA GLY A 42 -13.84 -4.07 9.11
C GLY A 42 -14.01 -2.84 8.25
N GLY A 43 -14.90 -2.95 7.28
CA GLY A 43 -15.22 -1.86 6.39
C GLY A 43 -16.08 -2.34 5.24
N ALA A 44 -16.76 -1.39 4.61
CA ALA A 44 -17.51 -1.58 3.38
C ALA A 44 -17.16 -0.43 2.43
N LEU A 45 -17.79 -0.34 1.26
CA LEU A 45 -17.64 0.81 0.36
C LEU A 45 -18.49 2.03 0.81
N GLY A 46 -18.48 2.33 2.11
CA GLY A 46 -19.29 3.35 2.76
C GLY A 46 -19.59 3.02 4.23
N GLY A 47 -20.15 3.98 4.95
CA GLY A 47 -20.65 3.80 6.32
C GLY A 47 -19.62 3.94 7.45
N GLY A 48 -18.32 3.98 7.14
CA GLY A 48 -17.26 3.93 8.15
C GLY A 48 -17.01 5.23 8.94
N LEU A 49 -17.38 6.39 8.40
CA LEU A 49 -17.26 7.69 9.08
C LEU A 49 -18.58 8.08 9.73
N ALA A 50 -19.04 7.26 10.67
CA ALA A 50 -20.21 7.48 11.51
C ALA A 50 -19.98 6.89 12.90
N GLU A 51 -20.79 7.31 13.87
CA GLU A 51 -20.75 6.75 15.23
C GLU A 51 -21.23 5.29 15.25
N MET A 52 -22.15 4.94 14.34
CA MET A 52 -22.76 3.63 14.21
C MET A 52 -22.89 3.29 12.73
N GLY A 53 -22.74 2.01 12.38
CA GLY A 53 -22.92 1.53 11.02
C GLY A 53 -23.27 0.06 10.97
N VAL A 54 -24.03 -0.33 9.95
CA VAL A 54 -24.38 -1.73 9.68
C VAL A 54 -23.41 -2.25 8.61
N PHE A 55 -22.64 -3.27 8.95
CA PHE A 55 -21.61 -3.81 8.06
C PHE A 55 -21.87 -5.30 7.83
N PRO A 56 -22.07 -5.73 6.56
CA PRO A 56 -22.07 -7.14 6.24
C PRO A 56 -20.66 -7.71 6.37
N PRO A 57 -20.52 -9.03 6.50
CA PRO A 57 -19.22 -9.69 6.32
C PRO A 57 -18.54 -9.23 5.02
N PRO A 58 -17.21 -9.08 5.02
CA PRO A 58 -16.32 -9.58 6.06
C PRO A 58 -15.95 -8.53 7.14
N VAL A 59 -16.51 -8.69 8.34
CA VAL A 59 -16.12 -8.04 9.59
C VAL A 59 -15.38 -9.08 10.43
N TYR A 60 -14.37 -8.68 11.19
CA TYR A 60 -13.52 -9.61 11.91
C TYR A 60 -13.22 -9.11 13.31
N ALA A 61 -13.00 -10.05 14.23
CA ALA A 61 -12.31 -9.73 15.48
C ALA A 61 -10.90 -9.19 15.16
N PRO A 62 -10.43 -8.13 15.85
CA PRO A 62 -9.10 -7.60 15.63
C PRO A 62 -8.06 -8.65 16.04
N TYR A 63 -7.08 -8.86 15.17
CA TYR A 63 -5.87 -9.58 15.55
C TYR A 63 -5.09 -8.70 16.53
N GLN A 64 -4.89 -9.19 17.75
CA GLN A 64 -4.13 -8.49 18.79
C GLN A 64 -2.65 -8.47 18.40
N ILE A 65 -2.21 -7.40 17.76
CA ILE A 65 -0.77 -7.12 17.62
C ILE A 65 -0.39 -6.25 18.81
N HIS A 66 0.46 -6.78 19.70
CA HIS A 66 0.95 -6.04 20.87
C HIS A 66 1.52 -4.67 20.45
N GLY A 67 1.03 -3.60 21.07
CA GLY A 67 1.45 -2.22 20.78
C GLY A 67 0.72 -1.54 19.62
N PHE A 68 -0.19 -2.22 18.91
CA PHE A 68 -1.00 -1.63 17.84
C PHE A 68 -2.44 -1.38 18.31
N CYS A 69 -2.87 -0.12 18.28
CA CYS A 69 -4.22 0.25 18.68
C CYS A 69 -5.22 -0.03 17.55
N TYR A 70 -5.97 -1.14 17.64
CA TYR A 70 -6.99 -1.49 16.64
C TYR A 70 -8.05 -0.39 16.46
N ARG A 71 -8.37 0.36 17.52
CA ARG A 71 -9.33 1.49 17.52
C ARG A 71 -8.97 2.61 16.53
N ARG A 72 -7.76 2.65 15.98
CA ARG A 72 -7.33 3.71 15.06
C ARG A 72 -7.38 3.35 13.56
N GLY A 73 -7.98 2.22 13.16
CA GLY A 73 -8.28 1.94 11.74
C GLY A 73 -7.06 2.02 10.80
N HIS A 74 -6.17 1.03 10.90
CA HIS A 74 -4.93 0.98 10.10
C HIS A 74 -4.85 -0.27 9.21
N ARG A 75 -5.93 -1.05 9.15
CA ARG A 75 -6.01 -2.32 8.43
C ARG A 75 -5.87 -2.13 6.94
N PHE A 76 -6.60 -1.19 6.32
CA PHE A 76 -6.57 -1.08 4.86
C PHE A 76 -5.20 -0.66 4.34
N GLY A 77 -4.49 0.23 5.03
CA GLY A 77 -3.11 0.59 4.68
C GLY A 77 -2.17 -0.61 4.70
N LEU A 78 -2.18 -1.38 5.78
CA LEU A 78 -1.34 -2.57 5.95
C LEU A 78 -1.72 -3.71 4.99
N LEU A 79 -3.02 -3.95 4.80
CA LEU A 79 -3.49 -4.97 3.86
C LEU A 79 -3.13 -4.60 2.42
N THR A 80 -3.28 -3.32 2.05
CA THR A 80 -2.87 -2.82 0.72
C THR A 80 -1.38 -3.02 0.50
N ALA A 81 -0.56 -2.68 1.49
CA ALA A 81 0.88 -2.91 1.45
C ALA A 81 1.22 -4.41 1.31
N TYR A 82 0.56 -5.27 2.10
CA TYR A 82 0.76 -6.72 2.07
C TYR A 82 0.40 -7.31 0.70
N VAL A 83 -0.81 -7.06 0.20
CA VAL A 83 -1.27 -7.57 -1.10
C VAL A 83 -0.35 -7.07 -2.22
N SER A 84 0.02 -5.79 -2.20
CA SER A 84 0.85 -5.21 -3.24
C SER A 84 2.27 -5.76 -3.23
N LEU A 85 2.94 -5.79 -2.06
CA LEU A 85 4.35 -6.18 -1.98
C LEU A 85 4.54 -7.70 -1.96
N VAL A 86 3.71 -8.45 -1.24
CA VAL A 86 3.82 -9.91 -1.12
C VAL A 86 3.05 -10.59 -2.24
N CYS A 87 1.72 -10.46 -2.26
CA CYS A 87 0.88 -11.30 -3.10
C CYS A 87 1.02 -10.96 -4.59
N ARG A 88 1.23 -9.70 -4.94
CA ARG A 88 1.35 -9.23 -6.33
C ARG A 88 2.80 -8.97 -6.71
N GLY A 89 3.50 -8.25 -5.84
CA GLY A 89 4.89 -7.86 -6.03
C GLY A 89 5.86 -9.01 -5.86
N HIS A 90 5.56 -10.03 -5.04
CA HIS A 90 6.49 -11.11 -4.73
C HIS A 90 7.88 -10.58 -4.36
N VAL A 91 7.94 -9.50 -3.56
CA VAL A 91 9.20 -8.89 -3.11
C VAL A 91 10.08 -9.97 -2.45
N GLN A 92 11.33 -10.06 -2.89
CA GLN A 92 12.30 -11.02 -2.39
C GLN A 92 13.39 -10.32 -1.58
N PRO A 93 14.05 -11.03 -0.65
CA PRO A 93 15.30 -10.57 -0.07
C PRO A 93 16.30 -10.13 -1.14
N GLY A 94 16.84 -8.92 -0.98
CA GLY A 94 17.77 -8.32 -1.94
C GLY A 94 17.13 -7.44 -3.03
N ASP A 95 15.81 -7.46 -3.19
CA ASP A 95 15.11 -6.50 -4.05
C ASP A 95 15.24 -5.08 -3.48
N TRP A 96 15.46 -4.11 -4.36
CA TRP A 96 15.33 -2.69 -4.03
C TRP A 96 13.90 -2.20 -4.27
N VAL A 97 13.25 -1.75 -3.19
CA VAL A 97 11.87 -1.24 -3.24
C VAL A 97 11.86 0.28 -3.10
N LEU A 98 11.31 0.97 -4.09
CA LEU A 98 11.02 2.40 -4.04
C LEU A 98 9.56 2.61 -3.65
N VAL A 99 9.30 3.39 -2.59
CA VAL A 99 7.94 3.69 -2.11
C VAL A 99 7.65 5.17 -2.30
N HIS A 100 6.69 5.49 -3.15
CA HIS A 100 6.19 6.86 -3.31
C HIS A 100 5.16 7.19 -2.23
N GLY A 101 5.03 8.48 -1.87
CA GLY A 101 4.07 8.91 -0.85
C GLY A 101 4.29 8.24 0.52
N ALA A 102 5.53 7.87 0.84
CA ALA A 102 5.88 7.01 1.97
C ALA A 102 5.50 7.56 3.36
N ALA A 103 5.20 8.84 3.48
CA ALA A 103 4.72 9.44 4.73
C ALA A 103 3.18 9.52 4.80
N GLY A 104 2.45 9.16 3.74
CA GLY A 104 1.00 8.95 3.77
C GLY A 104 0.64 7.55 4.28
N GLY A 105 -0.64 7.31 4.63
CA GLY A 105 -1.06 6.07 5.32
C GLY A 105 -0.63 4.76 4.63
N VAL A 106 -0.89 4.64 3.32
CA VAL A 106 -0.51 3.44 2.55
C VAL A 106 1.00 3.34 2.29
N GLY A 107 1.70 4.47 2.18
CA GLY A 107 3.14 4.49 1.96
C GLY A 107 3.91 4.18 3.25
N LEU A 108 3.43 4.66 4.38
CA LEU A 108 3.98 4.36 5.70
C LEU A 108 3.78 2.89 6.03
N ALA A 109 2.59 2.35 5.76
CA ALA A 109 2.32 0.92 5.87
C ALA A 109 3.30 0.09 5.02
N ALA A 110 3.49 0.45 3.74
CA ALA A 110 4.45 -0.23 2.86
C ALA A 110 5.90 -0.15 3.38
N SER A 111 6.28 1.00 3.96
CA SER A 111 7.62 1.22 4.51
C SER A 111 7.87 0.37 5.77
N ILE A 112 6.89 0.33 6.68
CA ILE A 112 6.95 -0.47 7.91
C ILE A 112 6.93 -1.97 7.57
N SER A 113 6.12 -2.42 6.62
CA SER A 113 6.08 -3.84 6.22
C SER A 113 7.45 -4.33 5.73
N GLN A 114 8.20 -3.51 5.01
CA GLN A 114 9.57 -3.85 4.61
C GLN A 114 10.51 -3.97 5.82
N SER A 115 10.37 -3.10 6.82
CA SER A 115 11.17 -3.15 8.05
C SER A 115 10.85 -4.39 8.88
N ILE A 116 9.57 -4.72 9.08
CA ILE A 116 9.15 -5.90 9.85
C ILE A 116 9.62 -7.20 9.15
N TRP A 117 9.55 -7.25 7.83
CA TRP A 117 10.10 -8.38 7.06
C TRP A 117 11.63 -8.42 7.04
N ALA A 118 12.31 -7.28 7.19
CA ALA A 118 13.76 -7.26 7.41
C ALA A 118 14.17 -7.83 8.77
N HIS A 119 13.29 -7.72 9.77
CA HIS A 119 13.58 -8.08 11.16
C HIS A 119 13.04 -9.45 11.61
N GLY A 120 12.46 -10.24 10.71
CA GLY A 120 12.25 -11.68 10.93
C GLY A 120 11.05 -12.07 11.81
N SER A 121 9.99 -11.25 11.89
CA SER A 121 8.82 -11.55 12.74
C SER A 121 7.69 -12.33 12.05
N LEU A 122 7.87 -12.75 10.79
CA LEU A 122 6.98 -13.66 10.05
C LEU A 122 7.84 -14.74 9.37
N PRO A 123 7.34 -15.98 9.17
CA PRO A 123 8.18 -17.12 8.81
C PRO A 123 8.70 -17.03 7.36
N TRP A 124 9.82 -16.34 7.18
CA TRP A 124 10.80 -16.57 6.13
C TRP A 124 12.18 -16.07 6.62
N PRO A 125 13.25 -16.89 6.56
CA PRO A 125 14.52 -16.54 7.18
C PRO A 125 15.39 -15.73 6.22
N GLN A 126 15.15 -14.43 5.98
CA GLN A 126 16.15 -13.56 5.34
C GLN A 126 15.83 -12.05 5.40
N ARG A 127 16.83 -11.27 5.85
CA ARG A 127 16.85 -9.80 5.97
C ARG A 127 16.63 -9.09 4.62
N LEU A 128 15.66 -8.19 4.55
CA LEU A 128 15.59 -7.11 3.57
C LEU A 128 16.53 -5.96 3.99
N LYS A 129 17.31 -5.40 3.05
CA LYS A 129 18.14 -4.21 3.32
C LYS A 129 17.31 -2.95 3.08
N SER A 130 16.81 -2.31 4.14
CA SER A 130 16.21 -0.98 4.04
C SER A 130 17.30 0.10 4.08
N ALA A 131 17.49 0.84 2.99
CA ALA A 131 18.50 1.90 2.90
C ALA A 131 17.97 3.27 3.39
N THR A 132 17.73 3.44 4.69
CA THR A 132 17.38 4.75 5.29
C THR A 132 18.52 5.74 5.15
N SER A 133 18.49 6.53 4.07
CA SER A 133 19.37 7.69 3.89
C SER A 133 18.64 8.77 3.13
N SER A 134 18.28 9.82 3.86
CA SER A 134 17.54 10.98 3.43
C SER A 134 18.46 12.01 2.75
N LYS A 135 18.21 12.31 1.47
CA LYS A 135 18.36 13.66 0.90
C LYS A 135 17.26 13.86 -0.15
N PRO A 136 16.45 14.93 -0.07
CA PRO A 136 15.31 15.14 -0.95
C PRO A 136 15.79 15.64 -2.32
N ILE A 137 15.38 14.97 -3.40
CA ILE A 137 15.39 15.56 -4.75
C ILE A 137 13.93 15.64 -5.18
N MET A 138 13.50 16.86 -5.51
CA MET A 138 12.14 17.40 -5.72
C MET A 138 11.38 17.80 -4.43
N ARG A 139 11.25 19.11 -4.21
CA ARG A 139 10.33 19.76 -3.24
C ARG A 139 8.97 20.02 -3.94
N PRO A 140 7.82 20.10 -3.24
CA PRO A 140 7.41 19.44 -2.01
C PRO A 140 6.28 18.43 -2.32
N MET A 141 6.58 17.13 -2.32
CA MET A 141 5.54 16.09 -2.15
C MET A 141 6.16 14.78 -1.65
N TRP A 142 6.59 14.78 -0.39
CA TRP A 142 6.62 13.63 0.54
C TRP A 142 7.00 12.26 -0.09
N CYS A 143 8.09 12.23 -0.85
CA CYS A 143 8.72 11.01 -1.33
C CYS A 143 9.84 10.63 -0.35
N LEU A 144 9.64 9.61 0.50
CA LEU A 144 10.77 9.00 1.22
C LEU A 144 11.53 8.14 0.22
N THR A 145 12.45 8.78 -0.50
CA THR A 145 13.49 8.05 -1.21
C THR A 145 14.47 7.55 -0.15
N LEU A 146 14.52 6.24 0.04
CA LEU A 146 15.68 5.57 0.62
C LEU A 146 16.84 5.75 -0.40
N ARG A 147 17.55 6.88 -0.25
CA ARG A 147 18.63 7.53 -1.02
C ARG A 147 18.36 8.01 -2.45
N ALA A 148 18.33 9.34 -2.57
CA ALA A 148 18.67 10.08 -3.77
C ALA A 148 20.03 9.69 -4.31
N VAL A 149 20.15 9.61 -5.64
CA VAL A 149 21.42 9.95 -6.29
C VAL A 149 21.09 10.53 -7.67
N SER A 150 21.43 11.79 -7.89
CA SER A 150 22.12 12.25 -9.09
C SER A 150 23.23 13.10 -8.49
N ARG A 151 24.47 12.64 -8.47
CA ARG A 151 25.48 12.88 -9.50
C ARG A 151 26.74 12.15 -9.01
N SER A 152 27.55 11.66 -9.95
CA SER A 152 28.99 11.40 -9.76
C SER A 152 29.40 10.67 -8.47
N GLY A 153 29.42 9.34 -8.53
CA GLY A 153 30.15 8.49 -7.59
C GLY A 153 30.52 7.22 -8.33
N GLU A 154 31.82 7.04 -8.58
CA GLU A 154 32.39 5.85 -9.19
C GLU A 154 32.04 4.63 -8.34
N GLY A 155 31.41 3.66 -8.99
CA GLY A 155 30.90 2.45 -8.36
C GLY A 155 29.72 1.92 -9.15
N ASN A 156 29.72 0.65 -9.51
CA ASN A 156 28.75 -0.04 -10.36
C ASN A 156 27.31 -0.14 -9.78
N TYR A 157 26.87 0.83 -8.97
CA TYR A 157 25.49 1.04 -8.58
C TYR A 157 24.73 1.75 -9.70
N ARG A 158 24.67 1.15 -10.91
CA ARG A 158 23.56 1.39 -11.84
C ARG A 158 22.29 0.85 -11.18
N ARG A 159 21.72 1.75 -10.38
CA ARG A 159 20.64 1.67 -9.40
C ARG A 159 19.47 0.81 -9.88
N ARG A 160 19.33 -0.37 -9.28
CA ARG A 160 18.18 -1.23 -9.51
C ARG A 160 17.01 -0.72 -8.66
N ARG A 161 15.90 -0.36 -9.30
CA ARG A 161 14.57 -0.18 -8.69
C ARG A 161 13.77 -1.39 -9.10
N ASP A 162 13.97 -2.50 -8.38
CA ASP A 162 13.42 -3.82 -8.74
C ASP A 162 11.90 -3.86 -8.50
N VAL A 163 11.43 -3.09 -7.52
CA VAL A 163 10.02 -2.89 -7.21
C VAL A 163 9.76 -1.42 -6.94
N ILE A 164 8.68 -0.88 -7.50
CA ILE A 164 8.19 0.47 -7.21
C ILE A 164 6.75 0.34 -6.71
N TYR A 165 6.45 0.92 -5.54
CA TYR A 165 5.14 1.02 -4.94
C TYR A 165 4.61 2.44 -5.12
N ASP A 166 3.55 2.60 -5.92
CA ASP A 166 3.07 3.90 -6.37
C ASP A 166 1.58 4.14 -6.03
N PRO A 167 1.30 4.83 -4.91
CA PRO A 167 -0.03 5.33 -4.59
C PRO A 167 -0.32 6.73 -5.17
N VAL A 168 0.65 7.35 -5.85
CA VAL A 168 0.62 8.77 -6.27
C VAL A 168 0.12 8.91 -7.70
N GLY A 169 0.62 8.11 -8.63
CA GLY A 169 0.27 8.22 -10.05
C GLY A 169 0.86 9.47 -10.71
N GLY A 170 0.22 9.94 -11.78
CA GLY A 170 0.62 11.18 -12.48
C GLY A 170 2.09 11.22 -12.89
N ASP A 171 2.74 12.36 -12.70
CA ASP A 171 4.13 12.58 -13.15
C ASP A 171 5.13 11.69 -12.39
N VAL A 172 4.79 11.34 -11.14
CA VAL A 172 5.59 10.41 -10.32
C VAL A 172 5.58 9.01 -10.94
N PHE A 173 4.45 8.58 -11.50
CA PHE A 173 4.37 7.33 -12.23
C PHE A 173 5.21 7.37 -13.51
N ASP A 174 5.17 8.46 -14.27
CA ASP A 174 5.94 8.59 -15.50
C ASP A 174 7.45 8.49 -15.23
N GLU A 175 7.93 9.13 -14.16
CA GLU A 175 9.32 8.99 -13.71
C GLU A 175 9.62 7.57 -13.21
N SER A 176 8.65 6.91 -12.57
CA SER A 176 8.78 5.49 -12.18
C SER A 176 9.03 4.61 -13.39
N VAL A 177 8.31 4.81 -14.48
CA VAL A 177 8.48 4.09 -15.73
C VAL A 177 9.87 4.37 -16.35
N ARG A 178 10.37 5.61 -16.29
CA ARG A 178 11.72 5.95 -16.78
C ARG A 178 12.84 5.34 -15.96
N CYS A 179 12.64 5.16 -14.66
CA CYS A 179 13.71 4.76 -13.75
C CYS A 179 13.66 3.29 -13.29
N ILE A 180 12.55 2.59 -13.53
CA ILE A 180 12.41 1.19 -13.12
C ILE A 180 13.49 0.33 -13.76
N ALA A 181 13.99 -0.64 -12.99
CA ALA A 181 14.95 -1.62 -13.48
C ALA A 181 14.33 -2.50 -14.57
N TRP A 182 15.19 -3.05 -15.43
CA TRP A 182 14.78 -4.07 -16.39
C TRP A 182 14.27 -5.30 -15.63
N GLY A 183 13.12 -5.84 -16.04
CA GLY A 183 12.47 -6.94 -15.31
C GLY A 183 11.84 -6.52 -13.97
N GLY A 184 11.76 -5.23 -13.68
CA GLY A 184 11.21 -4.71 -12.42
C GLY A 184 9.70 -4.89 -12.30
N ARG A 185 9.16 -4.48 -11.16
CA ARG A 185 7.71 -4.50 -10.90
C ARG A 185 7.21 -3.11 -10.50
N LEU A 186 6.19 -2.63 -11.20
CA LEU A 186 5.55 -1.35 -10.91
C LEU A 186 4.16 -1.61 -10.33
N LEU A 187 4.02 -1.44 -9.02
CA LEU A 187 2.80 -1.70 -8.26
C LEU A 187 1.98 -0.42 -8.20
N VAL A 188 0.94 -0.35 -9.03
CA VAL A 188 0.00 0.77 -9.03
C VAL A 188 -1.02 0.55 -7.93
N VAL A 189 -1.00 1.43 -6.94
CA VAL A 189 -1.83 1.35 -5.74
C VAL A 189 -2.96 2.39 -5.79
N GLY A 190 -2.66 3.56 -6.37
CA GLY A 190 -3.62 4.66 -6.43
C GLY A 190 -3.10 5.84 -7.25
N PHE A 191 -3.95 6.85 -7.38
CA PHE A 191 -3.70 8.05 -8.18
C PHE A 191 -3.92 9.31 -7.34
N ALA A 192 -3.25 9.41 -6.18
CA ALA A 192 -3.44 10.53 -5.26
C ALA A 192 -3.15 11.91 -5.89
N SER A 193 -2.34 11.97 -6.95
CA SER A 193 -2.11 13.17 -7.76
C SER A 193 -3.33 13.62 -8.59
N GLY A 194 -4.36 12.78 -8.71
CA GLY A 194 -5.56 13.05 -9.49
C GLY A 194 -5.44 12.72 -10.99
N ARG A 195 -4.22 12.51 -11.50
CA ARG A 195 -3.99 12.11 -12.89
C ARG A 195 -3.80 10.60 -13.00
N ILE A 196 -4.69 9.94 -13.75
CA ILE A 196 -4.50 8.56 -14.17
C ILE A 196 -3.41 8.56 -15.26
N PRO A 197 -2.26 7.89 -15.05
CA PRO A 197 -1.17 7.90 -16.01
C PRO A 197 -1.47 7.01 -17.22
N THR A 198 -0.96 7.43 -18.37
CA THR A 198 -1.00 6.67 -19.62
C THR A 198 0.41 6.23 -19.97
N ILE A 199 0.59 4.95 -20.28
CA ILE A 199 1.90 4.42 -20.65
C ILE A 199 1.90 3.90 -22.09
N PRO A 200 2.87 4.31 -22.93
CA PRO A 200 3.13 3.66 -24.19
C PRO A 200 3.46 2.18 -23.99
N VAL A 201 2.72 1.27 -24.63
CA VAL A 201 2.84 -0.20 -24.42
C VAL A 201 4.21 -0.77 -24.81
N ASN A 202 5.00 -0.04 -25.61
CA ASN A 202 6.39 -0.40 -25.89
C ASN A 202 7.28 -0.31 -24.64
N MET A 203 6.95 0.52 -23.64
CA MET A 203 7.76 0.68 -22.43
C MET A 203 7.78 -0.58 -21.56
N PRO A 204 6.63 -1.19 -21.18
CA PRO A 204 6.62 -2.50 -20.52
C PRO A 204 7.28 -3.59 -21.36
N LEU A 205 7.14 -3.57 -22.68
CA LEU A 205 7.78 -4.54 -23.58
C LEU A 205 9.31 -4.43 -23.54
N ILE A 206 9.85 -3.22 -23.77
CA ILE A 206 11.28 -2.98 -23.83
C ILE A 206 11.88 -3.29 -22.46
N LYS A 207 11.41 -2.63 -21.40
CA LYS A 207 11.98 -2.80 -20.06
C LYS A 207 11.57 -4.08 -19.36
N ARG A 208 10.61 -4.83 -19.89
CA ARG A 208 10.09 -6.10 -19.34
C ARG A 208 9.57 -5.99 -17.91
N PHE A 209 9.01 -4.83 -17.53
CA PHE A 209 8.42 -4.68 -16.19
C PHE A 209 6.91 -4.98 -16.22
N PHE A 210 6.42 -5.59 -15.15
CA PHE A 210 5.03 -6.00 -15.02
C PHE A 210 4.48 -5.68 -13.62
N GLY A 211 3.16 -5.51 -13.50
CA GLY A 211 2.52 -5.23 -12.21
C GLY A 211 2.51 -6.42 -11.24
N CYS A 212 2.77 -7.63 -11.72
CA CYS A 212 2.89 -8.84 -10.90
C CYS A 212 4.01 -9.72 -11.43
N ARG A 213 4.67 -10.47 -10.54
CA ARG A 213 5.56 -11.56 -10.97
C ARG A 213 4.68 -12.80 -11.21
N CYS A 214 4.81 -13.46 -12.37
CA CYS A 214 4.25 -14.81 -12.51
C CYS A 214 4.87 -15.69 -11.41
N ALA A 215 4.04 -16.33 -10.59
CA ALA A 215 4.50 -17.36 -9.68
C ALA A 215 5.28 -18.37 -10.51
N ARG A 216 6.59 -18.51 -10.25
CA ARG A 216 7.35 -19.65 -10.76
C ARG A 216 6.69 -20.87 -10.11
N ARG A 217 6.09 -21.73 -10.93
CA ARG A 217 5.73 -23.09 -10.51
C ARG A 217 6.99 -23.82 -10.09
#